data_AF-A0A925RHM6-F1
#
_entry.id   AF-A0A925RHM6-F1
#
_cell.length_a   1.000
_cell.length_b   1.000
_cell.length_c   1.000
_cell.angle_alpha   90.00
_cell.angle_beta   90.00
_cell.angle_gamma   90.00
#
_symmetry.space_group_name_H-M   'P 1'
#
loop_
_entity.id
_entity.type
_entity.pdbx_description
1 polymer ?
#
loop_
_entity_poly.entity_id
_entity_poly.type
_entity_poly.pdbx_seq_one_letter_code
_entity_poly.pdbx_strand_id
1 'polypeptide(L)'
;MYVSGMSGNEIWCLAQKGLRPGGLVVGNSVVSLGLIGGLSAGMRGLSGGELANVTSLISEGRHLAIERMAKEASQQQASGVSSVVSELRSIGLNR
;
A
#
# COMPACT_ATOMS: atom_id res chain seq x y z
N MET A 1 -8.50 12.55 21.52
CA MET A 1 -7.81 11.25 21.72
C MET A 1 -6.88 11.07 20.53
N TYR A 2 -5.56 11.09 20.74
CA TYR A 2 -4.58 10.83 19.68
C TYR A 2 -4.31 9.33 19.63
N VAL A 3 -4.58 8.70 18.48
CA VAL A 3 -4.33 7.26 18.27
C VAL A 3 -3.11 7.13 17.37
N SER A 4 -2.05 6.53 17.91
CA SER A 4 -0.82 6.23 17.19
C SER A 4 -0.53 4.74 17.27
N GLY A 5 -0.05 4.14 16.19
CA GLY A 5 0.37 2.73 16.15
C GLY A 5 1.76 2.47 16.75
N MET A 6 2.41 3.49 17.30
CA MET A 6 3.78 3.42 17.81
C MET A 6 3.82 2.81 19.21
N SER A 7 4.85 1.99 19.47
CA SER A 7 5.19 1.52 20.81
C SER A 7 5.66 2.66 21.71
N GLY A 8 5.59 2.46 23.03
CA GLY A 8 6.08 3.45 24.00
C GLY A 8 7.57 3.81 23.80
N ASN A 9 8.40 2.84 23.38
CA ASN A 9 9.81 3.07 23.10
C ASN A 9 10.02 3.98 21.88
N GLU A 10 9.24 3.80 20.81
CA GLU A 10 9.30 4.68 19.63
C GLU A 10 8.84 6.10 19.96
N ILE A 11 7.79 6.25 20.77
CA ILE A 11 7.31 7.55 21.24
C ILE A 11 8.39 8.25 22.10
N TRP A 12 9.04 7.50 22.99
CA TRP A 12 10.15 8.02 23.78
C TRP A 12 11.32 8.50 22.89
N CYS A 13 11.69 7.71 21.89
CA CYS A 13 12.72 8.09 20.90
C CYS A 13 12.34 9.34 20.09
N LEU A 14 11.07 9.51 19.71
CA LEU A 14 10.61 10.74 19.06
C LEU A 14 10.74 11.94 19.98
N ALA A 15 10.33 11.81 21.25
CA ALA A 15 10.42 12.87 22.23
C ALA A 15 11.88 13.33 22.45
N GLN A 16 12.83 12.39 22.51
CA GLN A 16 14.27 12.69 22.59
C GLN A 16 14.79 13.50 21.38
N LYS A 17 14.13 13.36 20.21
CA LYS A 17 14.44 14.11 18.98
C LYS A 17 13.61 15.38 18.82
N GLY A 18 12.80 15.75 19.81
CA GLY A 18 11.89 16.91 19.73
C GLY A 18 10.70 16.71 18.78
N LEU A 19 10.43 15.47 18.38
CA LEU A 19 9.30 15.11 17.52
C LEU A 19 8.12 14.62 18.36
N ARG A 20 6.92 14.67 17.76
CA ARG A 20 5.68 14.20 18.41
C ARG A 20 5.07 13.07 17.57
N PRO A 21 4.43 12.07 18.21
CA PRO A 21 3.75 11.01 17.49
C PRO A 21 2.58 11.59 16.68
N GLY A 22 2.50 11.17 15.42
CA GLY A 22 1.38 11.49 14.51
C GLY A 22 0.24 10.48 14.62
N GLY A 23 -0.83 10.76 13.88
CA GLY A 23 -1.96 9.84 13.68
C GLY A 23 -1.59 8.66 12.78
N LEU A 24 -2.46 7.65 12.74
CA LEU A 24 -2.36 6.55 11.79
C LEU A 24 -2.72 7.05 10.37
N VAL A 25 -2.00 6.56 9.37
CA VAL A 25 -2.26 6.80 7.94
C VAL A 25 -2.40 5.48 7.21
N VAL A 26 -3.25 5.44 6.19
CA VAL A 26 -3.55 4.21 5.45
C VAL A 26 -3.65 4.50 3.96
N GLY A 27 -3.05 3.62 3.15
CA GLY A 27 -3.23 3.64 1.71
C GLY A 27 -3.64 2.27 1.20
N ASN A 28 -4.69 2.22 0.40
CA ASN A 28 -5.14 0.99 -0.24
C ASN A 28 -5.09 1.11 -1.77
N SER A 29 -5.03 -0.03 -2.45
CA SER A 29 -5.22 -0.15 -3.89
C SER A 29 -5.93 -1.47 -4.17
N VAL A 30 -6.93 -1.43 -5.05
CA VAL A 30 -7.72 -2.60 -5.43
C VAL A 30 -7.70 -2.69 -6.95
N VAL A 31 -7.30 -3.85 -7.45
CA VAL A 31 -7.16 -4.12 -8.88
C VAL A 31 -7.95 -5.37 -9.24
N SER A 32 -8.72 -5.31 -10.32
CA SER A 32 -9.49 -6.46 -10.83
C SER A 32 -8.68 -7.24 -11.86
N LEU A 33 -8.35 -8.50 -11.53
CA LEU A 33 -7.66 -9.41 -12.46
C LEU A 33 -8.55 -9.83 -13.64
N GLY A 34 -9.87 -9.89 -13.45
CA GLY A 34 -10.82 -10.33 -14.48
C GLY A 34 -10.93 -9.39 -15.68
N LEU A 35 -10.82 -8.07 -15.45
CA LEU A 35 -10.79 -7.07 -16.53
C LEU A 35 -9.55 -7.25 -17.42
N ILE A 36 -8.46 -7.69 -16.83
CA ILE A 36 -7.16 -7.86 -17.49
C ILE A 36 -7.10 -9.19 -18.22
N GLY A 37 -7.71 -10.24 -17.65
CA GLY A 37 -7.94 -11.53 -18.33
C GLY A 37 -8.81 -11.39 -19.59
N GLY A 38 -9.83 -10.52 -19.57
CA GLY A 38 -10.71 -10.27 -20.72
C GLY A 38 -10.00 -9.61 -21.91
N LEU A 39 -9.09 -8.67 -21.65
CA LEU A 39 -8.30 -7.99 -22.69
C LEU A 39 -7.13 -8.86 -23.20
N SER A 40 -6.47 -9.60 -22.32
CA SER A 40 -5.37 -10.51 -22.67
C SER A 40 -5.84 -11.79 -23.36
N ALA A 41 -7.07 -12.27 -23.12
CA ALA A 41 -7.64 -13.41 -23.82
C ALA A 41 -7.75 -13.19 -25.35
N GLY A 42 -7.93 -11.94 -25.80
CA GLY A 42 -7.88 -11.58 -27.22
C GLY A 42 -6.47 -11.58 -27.84
N MET A 43 -5.41 -11.63 -27.01
CA MET A 43 -4.00 -11.54 -27.41
C MET A 43 -3.17 -12.78 -27.06
N ARG A 44 -3.81 -13.87 -26.59
CA ARG A 44 -3.21 -15.13 -26.10
C ARG A 44 -2.44 -16.00 -27.12
N GLY A 45 -1.88 -15.39 -28.16
CA GLY A 45 -1.05 -16.08 -29.16
C GLY A 45 0.45 -16.17 -28.82
N LEU A 46 0.98 -15.39 -27.87
CA LEU A 46 2.43 -15.18 -27.78
C LEU A 46 2.97 -15.24 -26.32
N SER A 47 3.38 -16.44 -25.92
CA SER A 47 4.53 -16.72 -25.02
C SER A 47 4.71 -15.90 -23.72
N GLY A 48 4.33 -16.49 -22.57
CA GLY A 48 4.96 -16.19 -21.25
C GLY A 48 4.62 -14.87 -20.54
N GLY A 49 3.80 -13.98 -21.13
CA GLY A 49 3.52 -12.64 -20.58
C GLY A 49 2.53 -12.55 -19.41
N GLU A 50 1.69 -13.55 -19.15
CA GLU A 50 0.64 -13.48 -18.12
C GLU A 50 1.21 -13.29 -16.70
N LEU A 51 2.36 -13.92 -16.38
CA LEU A 51 3.00 -13.79 -15.06
C LEU A 51 3.66 -12.41 -14.84
N ALA A 52 4.27 -11.85 -15.89
CA ALA A 52 4.85 -10.50 -15.86
C ALA A 52 3.76 -9.45 -15.64
N ASN A 53 2.58 -9.64 -16.27
CA ASN A 53 1.45 -8.74 -16.13
C ASN A 53 0.92 -8.71 -14.69
N VAL A 54 0.69 -9.88 -14.06
CA VAL A 54 0.25 -9.95 -12.66
C VAL A 54 1.25 -9.32 -11.70
N THR A 55 2.55 -9.55 -11.92
CA THR A 55 3.61 -8.99 -11.08
C THR A 55 3.67 -7.47 -11.19
N SER A 56 3.57 -6.93 -12.41
CA SER A 56 3.51 -5.47 -12.65
C SER A 56 2.32 -4.85 -11.94
N LEU A 57 1.14 -5.46 -12.06
CA LEU A 57 -0.09 -4.97 -11.43
C LEU A 57 0.00 -4.92 -9.91
N ILE A 58 0.60 -5.94 -9.29
CA ILE A 58 0.84 -5.95 -7.85
C ILE A 58 1.81 -4.82 -7.48
N SER A 59 2.88 -4.63 -8.25
CA SER A 59 3.88 -3.59 -8.01
C SER A 59 3.30 -2.18 -8.13
N GLU A 60 2.54 -1.93 -9.20
CA GLU A 60 1.80 -0.68 -9.43
C GLU A 60 0.76 -0.45 -8.34
N GLY A 61 0.02 -1.49 -7.96
CA GLY A 61 -0.94 -1.45 -6.87
C GLY A 61 -0.29 -1.03 -5.54
N ARG A 62 0.90 -1.57 -5.23
CA ARG A 62 1.68 -1.17 -4.04
C ARG A 62 2.15 0.28 -4.12
N HIS A 63 2.67 0.72 -5.25
CA HIS A 63 3.10 2.12 -5.44
C HIS A 63 1.93 3.07 -5.21
N LEU A 64 0.77 2.78 -5.79
CA LEU A 64 -0.43 3.59 -5.63
C LEU A 64 -0.94 3.61 -4.17
N ALA A 65 -0.87 2.48 -3.48
CA ALA A 65 -1.20 2.42 -2.06
C ALA A 65 -0.24 3.29 -1.22
N ILE A 66 1.06 3.21 -1.46
CA ILE A 66 2.07 4.03 -0.76
C ILE A 66 1.87 5.52 -1.06
N GLU A 67 1.60 5.88 -2.31
CA GLU A 67 1.33 7.26 -2.72
C GLU A 67 0.10 7.83 -1.98
N ARG A 68 -0.98 7.05 -1.88
CA ARG A 68 -2.18 7.43 -1.13
C ARG A 68 -1.90 7.62 0.36
N MET A 69 -1.13 6.72 0.97
CA MET A 69 -0.69 6.82 2.36
C MET A 69 0.18 8.08 2.58
N ALA A 70 1.11 8.37 1.67
CA ALA A 70 1.96 9.55 1.73
C ALA A 70 1.16 10.84 1.57
N LYS A 71 0.15 10.84 0.69
CA LYS A 71 -0.78 11.96 0.51
C LYS A 71 -1.58 12.23 1.79
N GLU A 72 -2.09 11.19 2.45
CA GLU A 72 -2.78 11.33 3.73
C GLU A 72 -1.84 11.89 4.82
N ALA A 73 -0.61 11.39 4.90
CA ALA A 73 0.40 11.90 5.83
C ALA A 73 0.72 13.39 5.57
N SER A 74 0.82 13.79 4.30
CA SER A 74 1.03 15.19 3.90
C SER A 74 -0.14 16.09 4.29
N GLN A 75 -1.39 15.61 4.15
CA GLN A 75 -2.59 16.33 4.60
C GLN A 75 -2.60 16.55 6.13
N GLN A 76 -2.03 15.61 6.89
CA GLN A 76 -1.83 15.74 8.33
C GLN A 76 -0.58 16.55 8.72
N GLN A 77 0.12 17.15 7.76
CA GLN A 77 1.37 17.88 7.96
C GLN A 77 2.47 17.05 8.65
N ALA A 78 2.43 15.72 8.46
CA ALA A 78 3.41 14.83 9.06
C ALA A 78 4.77 14.98 8.38
N SER A 79 5.85 14.99 9.17
CA SER A 79 7.22 15.04 8.64
C SER A 79 7.70 13.70 8.08
N GLY A 80 7.02 12.60 8.43
CA GLY A 80 7.36 11.26 7.96
C GLY A 80 6.40 10.20 8.48
N VAL A 81 6.52 8.99 7.93
CA VAL A 81 5.76 7.81 8.33
C VAL A 81 6.75 6.74 8.79
N SER A 82 6.52 6.15 9.96
CA SER A 82 7.30 5.03 10.50
C SER A 82 6.44 3.78 10.56
N SER A 83 7.09 2.62 10.66
CA SER A 83 6.41 1.35 10.99
C SER A 83 5.35 0.96 9.95
N VAL A 84 5.68 1.18 8.66
CA VAL A 84 4.81 0.90 7.52
C VAL A 84 4.72 -0.61 7.30
N VAL A 85 3.49 -1.13 7.21
CA VAL A 85 3.20 -2.52 6.86
C VAL A 85 2.42 -2.55 5.55
N SER A 86 2.76 -3.48 4.66
CA SER A 86 2.05 -3.70 3.40
C SER A 86 1.56 -5.14 3.32
N GLU A 87 0.25 -5.30 3.11
CA GLU A 87 -0.39 -6.60 2.98
C GLU A 87 -1.07 -6.69 1.61
N LEU A 88 -0.92 -7.85 0.95
CA LEU A 88 -1.65 -8.16 -0.28
C LEU A 88 -2.77 -9.15 0.07
N ARG A 89 -4.02 -8.78 -0.26
CA ARG A 89 -5.20 -9.60 0.01
C ARG A 89 -5.93 -9.90 -1.30
N SER A 90 -6.16 -11.17 -1.58
CA SER A 90 -7.07 -11.58 -2.66
C SER A 90 -8.51 -11.51 -2.14
N ILE A 91 -9.34 -10.74 -2.85
CA ILE A 91 -10.77 -10.61 -2.53
C ILE A 91 -11.52 -11.29 -3.69
N GLY A 92 -12.10 -12.47 -3.44
CA GLY A 92 -12.98 -13.14 -4.40
C GLY A 92 -12.54 -14.50 -4.96
N LEU A 93 -11.52 -15.17 -4.39
CA LEU A 93 -11.24 -16.59 -4.69
C LEU A 93 -11.55 -17.43 -3.45
N ASN A 94 -12.84 -17.70 -3.22
CA ASN A 94 -13.27 -18.86 -2.45
C ASN A 94 -13.19 -20.07 -3.40
N ARG A 95 -12.06 -20.77 -3.37
CA ARG A 95 -11.96 -22.19 -3.71
C ARG A 95 -11.06 -22.88 -2.70
#